data_AF-A0A803QY62-F1
#
_entry.id   AF-A0A803QY62-F1
#
_cell.length_a   1.000
_cell.length_b   1.000
_cell.length_c   1.000
_cell.angle_alpha   90.00
_cell.angle_beta   90.00
_cell.angle_gamma   90.00
#
_symmetry.space_group_name_H-M   'P 1'
#
loop_
_entity.id
_entity.type
_entity.pdbx_description
1 polymer ?
#
loop_
_entity_poly.entity_id
_entity_poly.type
_entity_poly.pdbx_seq_one_letter_code
_entity_poly.pdbx_strand_id
1 'polypeptide(L)'
;MNSYPGSSSYLSSSSSSDDEYYDDIEMQVVGQITANNNFCIAQHQQNQSSRRGSIPGHIVINRDRENADRNLFNDYFAENPRFTDLMFRRRFRMGRPLFLRILDAIQRHDNYFLQRRDRMGKLGLSGLQKVTAVFRMLAYGMPADATDEYIKIGESTTLESLKRFCRAVVEVFGAHYLQSPNAHDVARLLHIGERRGFPGMLGSLDCMHWKWKNCPTAWGGQYAGRSGSPTIILEAVADYDL
;
A
#
# COMPACT_ATOMS: atom_id res chain seq x y z
N MET A 1 -49.83 45.95 22.72
CA MET A 1 -49.45 46.75 21.54
C MET A 1 -48.03 47.21 21.79
N ASN A 2 -46.96 46.75 21.13
CA ASN A 2 -46.75 46.09 19.82
C ASN A 2 -45.61 45.06 20.00
N SER A 3 -45.75 43.79 19.60
CA SER A 3 -45.54 43.20 18.25
C SER A 3 -44.06 43.00 17.87
N TYR A 4 -43.60 41.75 17.96
CA TYR A 4 -42.53 41.17 17.12
C TYR A 4 -43.15 40.68 15.78
N PRO A 5 -42.36 40.48 14.71
CA PRO A 5 -41.71 39.17 14.54
C PRO A 5 -40.23 39.27 14.11
N GLY A 6 -39.46 38.27 14.56
CA GLY A 6 -38.10 38.01 14.12
C GLY A 6 -38.06 37.31 12.75
N SER A 7 -37.09 37.70 11.94
CA SER A 7 -36.76 37.01 10.70
C SER A 7 -35.64 36.00 10.96
N SER A 8 -36.01 34.71 10.97
CA SER A 8 -35.07 33.60 10.79
C SER A 8 -34.90 33.40 9.28
N SER A 9 -33.72 33.69 8.75
CA SER A 9 -33.34 33.32 7.38
C SER A 9 -32.59 32.00 7.42
N TYR A 10 -33.31 30.90 7.22
CA TYR A 10 -32.72 29.64 6.80
C TYR A 10 -32.14 29.82 5.40
N LEU A 11 -30.81 29.84 5.29
CA LEU A 11 -30.13 29.68 4.01
C LEU A 11 -30.18 28.20 3.64
N SER A 12 -31.13 27.86 2.79
CA SER A 12 -31.13 26.59 2.04
C SER A 12 -29.93 26.59 1.09
N SER A 13 -28.91 25.80 1.41
CA SER A 13 -27.83 25.46 0.49
C SER A 13 -28.38 24.58 -0.63
N SER A 14 -28.45 25.12 -1.84
CA SER A 14 -28.83 24.37 -3.03
C SER A 14 -27.60 23.62 -3.54
N SER A 15 -27.66 22.29 -3.51
CA SER A 15 -26.75 21.37 -4.19
C SER A 15 -27.29 21.08 -5.60
N SER A 16 -26.40 20.70 -6.51
CA SER A 16 -26.63 19.89 -7.73
C SER A 16 -26.16 20.58 -9.02
N SER A 17 -24.84 20.55 -9.28
CA SER A 17 -24.26 20.39 -10.63
C SER A 17 -22.72 20.38 -10.62
N ASP A 18 -22.09 21.08 -9.68
CA ASP A 18 -20.63 21.26 -9.71
C ASP A 18 -19.85 20.07 -9.14
N ASP A 19 -20.42 19.32 -8.18
CA ASP A 19 -19.74 18.19 -7.53
C ASP A 19 -19.51 17.02 -8.51
N GLU A 20 -20.45 16.74 -9.43
CA GLU A 20 -20.29 15.69 -10.44
C GLU A 20 -19.18 16.01 -11.48
N TYR A 21 -18.94 17.30 -11.74
CA TYR A 21 -17.88 17.74 -12.65
C TYR A 21 -16.48 17.57 -12.02
N TYR A 22 -16.36 17.81 -10.72
CA TYR A 22 -15.10 17.60 -10.00
C TYR A 22 -14.80 16.10 -9.78
N ASP A 23 -15.81 15.27 -9.52
CA ASP A 23 -15.64 13.82 -9.38
C ASP A 23 -15.12 13.16 -10.67
N ASP A 24 -15.62 13.56 -11.84
CA ASP A 24 -15.16 13.02 -13.13
C ASP A 24 -13.70 13.43 -13.43
N ILE A 25 -13.33 14.66 -13.06
CA ILE A 25 -11.95 15.15 -13.18
C ILE A 25 -11.02 14.43 -12.20
N GLU A 26 -11.44 14.21 -10.95
CA GLU A 26 -10.64 13.46 -9.97
C GLU A 26 -10.43 12.01 -10.41
N MET A 27 -11.49 11.35 -10.89
CA MET A 27 -11.41 10.00 -11.45
C MET A 27 -10.44 9.95 -12.64
N GLN A 28 -10.50 10.95 -13.51
CA GLN A 28 -9.59 11.08 -14.65
C GLN A 28 -8.15 11.32 -14.20
N VAL A 29 -7.91 12.15 -13.18
CA VAL A 29 -6.59 12.43 -12.61
C VAL A 29 -6.00 11.19 -11.91
N VAL A 30 -6.80 10.49 -11.11
CA VAL A 30 -6.39 9.23 -10.47
C VAL A 30 -6.10 8.16 -11.52
N GLY A 31 -6.93 8.07 -12.56
CA GLY A 31 -6.69 7.22 -13.73
C GLY A 31 -5.38 7.57 -14.44
N GLN A 32 -5.11 8.86 -14.65
CA GLN A 32 -3.89 9.37 -15.27
C GLN A 32 -2.64 9.08 -14.40
N ILE A 33 -2.72 9.27 -13.09
CA ILE A 33 -1.64 8.98 -12.14
C ILE A 33 -1.37 7.48 -12.10
N THR A 34 -2.41 6.66 -12.04
CA THR A 34 -2.31 5.19 -12.07
C THR A 34 -1.68 4.73 -13.38
N ALA A 35 -2.14 5.26 -14.51
CA ALA A 35 -1.57 4.99 -15.83
C ALA A 35 -0.11 5.44 -15.94
N ASN A 36 0.24 6.62 -15.42
CA ASN A 36 1.60 7.13 -15.41
C ASN A 36 2.52 6.33 -14.49
N ASN A 37 2.04 5.90 -13.32
CA ASN A 37 2.79 5.03 -12.42
C ASN A 37 3.02 3.67 -13.06
N ASN A 38 1.98 3.08 -13.66
CA ASN A 38 2.08 1.82 -14.40
C ASN A 38 3.02 1.97 -15.61
N PHE A 39 2.98 3.09 -16.32
CA PHE A 39 3.89 3.40 -17.43
C PHE A 39 5.33 3.57 -16.95
N CYS A 40 5.58 4.31 -15.87
CA CYS A 40 6.90 4.45 -15.25
C CYS A 40 7.45 3.09 -14.78
N ILE A 41 6.60 2.24 -14.19
CA ILE A 41 6.95 0.88 -13.79
C ILE A 41 7.26 0.02 -15.02
N ALA A 42 6.47 0.11 -16.08
CA ALA A 42 6.68 -0.61 -17.34
C ALA A 42 7.94 -0.14 -18.08
N GLN A 43 8.21 1.17 -18.12
CA GLN A 43 9.43 1.77 -18.65
C GLN A 43 10.65 1.34 -17.85
N HIS A 44 10.55 1.27 -16.52
CA HIS A 44 11.62 0.77 -15.67
C HIS A 44 11.86 -0.73 -15.88
N GLN A 45 10.80 -1.53 -16.12
CA GLN A 45 10.91 -2.94 -16.51
C GLN A 45 11.53 -3.13 -17.90
N GLN A 46 11.20 -2.27 -18.88
CA GLN A 46 11.81 -2.28 -20.21
C GLN A 46 13.28 -1.84 -20.18
N ASN A 47 13.63 -0.84 -19.36
CA ASN A 47 15.03 -0.39 -19.18
C ASN A 47 15.88 -1.38 -18.36
N GLN A 48 15.26 -2.29 -17.61
CA GLN A 48 15.94 -3.42 -16.98
C GLN A 48 16.15 -4.62 -17.92
N SER A 49 15.68 -4.55 -19.17
CA SER A 49 15.77 -5.68 -20.12
C SER A 49 17.17 -5.93 -20.68
N SER A 50 18.16 -5.11 -20.33
CA SER A 50 19.55 -5.55 -20.49
C SER A 50 19.82 -6.60 -19.42
N ARG A 51 19.81 -7.87 -19.82
CA ARG A 51 20.48 -8.96 -19.10
C ARG A 51 21.94 -8.55 -18.93
N ARG A 52 22.23 -7.78 -17.89
CA ARG A 52 23.58 -7.41 -17.50
C ARG A 52 24.22 -8.74 -17.13
N GLY A 53 25.15 -9.20 -17.97
CA GLY A 53 25.99 -10.34 -17.64
C GLY A 53 26.68 -10.11 -16.29
N SER A 54 27.44 -11.11 -15.82
CA SER A 54 28.24 -10.97 -14.61
C SER A 54 28.97 -9.62 -14.61
N ILE A 55 28.62 -8.74 -13.68
CA ILE A 55 29.30 -7.45 -13.53
C ILE A 55 30.72 -7.78 -13.07
N PRO A 56 31.77 -7.36 -13.78
CA PRO A 56 33.14 -7.59 -13.33
C PRO A 56 33.32 -7.11 -11.88
N GLY A 57 33.82 -7.98 -11.01
CA GLY A 57 33.96 -7.72 -9.57
C GLY A 57 32.72 -8.00 -8.71
N HIS A 58 31.60 -8.46 -9.27
CA HIS A 58 30.43 -8.85 -8.47
C HIS A 58 30.66 -10.16 -7.72
N ILE A 59 30.74 -10.07 -6.40
CA ILE A 59 30.92 -11.22 -5.50
C ILE A 59 29.55 -11.79 -5.14
N VAL A 60 29.32 -13.06 -5.48
CA VAL A 60 28.13 -13.78 -5.03
C VAL A 60 28.39 -14.37 -3.64
N ILE A 61 27.83 -13.73 -2.61
CA ILE A 61 27.92 -14.21 -1.23
C ILE A 61 26.88 -15.32 -0.99
N ASN A 62 27.34 -16.47 -0.49
CA ASN A 62 26.44 -17.51 0.01
C ASN A 62 25.91 -17.11 1.39
N ARG A 63 24.66 -16.62 1.44
CA ARG A 63 24.01 -16.11 2.66
C ARG A 63 23.34 -17.18 3.52
N ASP A 64 23.51 -18.47 3.21
CA ASP A 64 22.84 -19.58 3.91
C ASP A 64 21.30 -19.45 3.91
N ARG A 65 20.75 -19.08 2.74
CA ARG A 65 19.33 -18.72 2.57
C ARG A 65 18.35 -19.85 2.93
N GLU A 66 18.73 -21.10 2.73
CA GLU A 66 17.87 -22.26 3.02
C GLU A 66 17.73 -22.47 4.53
N ASN A 67 18.82 -22.32 5.27
CA ASN A 67 18.78 -22.39 6.72
C ASN A 67 18.01 -21.21 7.32
N ALA A 68 18.17 -20.02 6.75
CA ALA A 68 17.41 -18.84 7.14
C ALA A 68 15.91 -19.02 6.93
N ASP A 69 15.50 -19.67 5.84
CA ASP A 69 14.11 -20.02 5.58
C ASP A 69 13.54 -20.95 6.65
N ARG A 70 14.28 -22.02 7.00
CA ARG A 70 13.89 -22.94 8.08
C ARG A 70 13.79 -22.23 9.44
N ASN A 71 14.76 -21.37 9.75
CA ASN A 71 14.74 -20.60 10.99
C ASN A 71 13.55 -19.65 11.04
N LEU A 72 13.26 -18.95 9.94
CA LEU A 72 12.10 -18.07 9.81
C LEU A 72 10.80 -18.85 10.02
N PHE A 73 10.68 -20.03 9.42
CA PHE A 73 9.51 -20.89 9.58
C PHE A 73 9.34 -21.33 11.04
N ASN A 74 10.40 -21.85 11.67
CA ASN A 74 10.36 -22.29 13.06
C ASN A 74 10.11 -21.14 14.04
N ASP A 75 10.57 -19.94 13.71
CA ASP A 75 10.41 -18.77 14.57
C ASP A 75 8.95 -18.30 14.65
N TYR A 76 8.17 -18.43 13.57
CA TYR A 76 6.84 -17.79 13.47
C TYR A 76 5.69 -18.65 12.93
N PHE A 77 5.98 -19.62 12.07
CA PHE A 77 4.99 -20.29 11.22
C PHE A 77 4.83 -21.79 11.49
N ALA A 78 5.75 -22.40 12.23
CA ALA A 78 5.59 -23.78 12.71
C ALA A 78 4.37 -23.93 13.62
N GLU A 79 3.91 -25.17 13.82
CA GLU A 79 2.80 -25.50 14.73
C GLU A 79 3.07 -25.02 16.16
N ASN A 80 4.32 -25.18 16.62
CA ASN A 80 4.81 -24.66 17.89
C ASN A 80 5.95 -23.66 17.62
N PRO A 81 5.62 -22.40 17.26
CA PRO A 81 6.62 -21.42 16.87
C PRO A 81 7.41 -20.91 18.08
N ARG A 82 8.66 -20.49 17.85
CA ARG A 82 9.48 -19.88 18.92
C ARG A 82 8.87 -18.60 19.48
N PHE A 83 8.23 -17.80 18.64
CA PHE A 83 7.60 -16.55 19.04
C PHE A 83 6.08 -16.69 19.07
N THR A 84 5.47 -16.14 20.12
CA THR A 84 4.02 -16.17 20.32
C THR A 84 3.28 -15.32 19.31
N ASP A 85 1.97 -15.55 19.16
CA ASP A 85 1.11 -14.77 18.26
C ASP A 85 1.10 -13.26 18.61
N LEU A 86 1.23 -12.92 19.90
CA LEU A 86 1.38 -11.52 20.34
C LEU A 86 2.67 -10.90 19.80
N MET A 87 3.78 -11.63 19.87
CA MET A 87 5.06 -11.19 19.32
C MET A 87 5.01 -11.12 17.79
N PHE A 88 4.35 -12.07 17.13
CA PHE A 88 4.09 -12.03 15.69
C PHE A 88 3.35 -10.75 15.32
N ARG A 89 2.21 -10.47 15.97
CA ARG A 89 1.39 -9.29 15.69
C ARG A 89 2.16 -8.00 15.90
N ARG A 90 3.00 -7.92 16.95
CA ARG A 90 3.87 -6.77 17.17
C ARG A 90 4.90 -6.58 16.06
N ARG A 91 5.44 -7.69 15.51
CA ARG A 91 6.50 -7.70 14.50
C ARG A 91 6.02 -7.49 13.07
N PHE A 92 4.82 -7.98 12.75
CA PHE A 92 4.27 -7.92 11.39
C PHE A 92 3.09 -6.94 11.26
N ARG A 93 2.66 -6.32 12.37
CA ARG A 93 1.51 -5.41 12.45
C ARG A 93 0.16 -6.05 12.05
N MET A 94 0.12 -7.38 11.96
CA MET A 94 -1.05 -8.17 11.61
C MET A 94 -1.01 -9.55 12.25
N GLY A 95 -2.14 -10.26 12.29
CA GLY A 95 -2.18 -11.64 12.74
C GLY A 95 -1.55 -12.61 11.73
N ARG A 96 -1.02 -13.75 12.21
CA ARG A 96 -0.45 -14.81 11.37
C ARG A 96 -1.43 -15.33 10.30
N PRO A 97 -2.73 -15.54 10.58
CA PRO A 97 -3.69 -15.96 9.55
C PRO A 97 -3.81 -14.97 8.38
N LEU A 98 -3.84 -13.66 8.68
CA LEU A 98 -3.90 -12.62 7.65
C LEU A 98 -2.62 -12.60 6.80
N PHE A 99 -1.45 -12.70 7.45
CA PHE A 99 -0.18 -12.79 6.75
C PHE A 99 -0.17 -13.97 5.77
N LEU A 100 -0.60 -15.16 6.22
CA LEU A 100 -0.64 -16.36 5.38
C LEU A 100 -1.63 -16.22 4.24
N ARG A 101 -2.81 -15.62 4.48
CA ARG A 101 -3.80 -15.30 3.43
C ARG A 101 -3.22 -14.40 2.34
N ILE A 102 -2.47 -13.36 2.74
CA ILE A 102 -1.80 -12.46 1.79
C ILE A 102 -0.72 -13.22 1.02
N LEU A 103 0.17 -13.93 1.71
CA LEU A 103 1.24 -14.71 1.08
C LEU A 103 0.69 -15.67 0.01
N ASP A 104 -0.33 -16.43 0.38
CA ASP A 104 -0.97 -17.42 -0.47
C ASP A 104 -1.64 -16.78 -1.70
N ALA A 105 -2.37 -15.67 -1.53
CA ALA A 105 -2.94 -14.93 -2.65
C ALA A 105 -1.87 -14.37 -3.60
N ILE A 106 -0.79 -13.81 -3.06
CA ILE A 106 0.34 -13.29 -3.85
C ILE A 106 1.07 -14.42 -4.59
N GLN A 107 1.24 -15.60 -3.97
CA GLN A 107 1.87 -16.75 -4.60
C GLN A 107 1.07 -17.32 -5.77
N ARG A 108 -0.27 -17.30 -5.67
CA ARG A 108 -1.13 -17.68 -6.81
C ARG A 108 -1.08 -16.66 -7.95
N HIS A 109 -0.88 -15.38 -7.62
CA HIS A 109 -0.89 -14.30 -8.59
C HIS A 109 0.46 -14.12 -9.32
N ASP A 110 1.58 -14.08 -8.59
CA ASP A 110 2.92 -13.92 -9.16
C ASP A 110 3.84 -15.11 -8.79
N ASN A 111 4.10 -15.90 -9.83
CA ASN A 111 5.04 -17.02 -9.87
C ASN A 111 6.44 -16.71 -9.30
N TYR A 112 6.85 -15.43 -9.27
CA TYR A 112 8.07 -14.99 -8.62
C TYR A 112 8.12 -15.36 -7.13
N PHE A 113 6.99 -15.37 -6.42
CA PHE A 113 6.94 -15.69 -4.99
C PHE A 113 6.90 -17.20 -4.69
N LEU A 114 6.83 -18.04 -5.72
CA LEU A 114 7.00 -19.48 -5.55
C LEU A 114 8.49 -19.82 -5.40
N GLN A 115 8.82 -20.66 -4.42
CA GLN A 115 10.17 -21.18 -4.28
C GLN A 115 10.43 -22.17 -5.41
N ARG A 116 11.55 -21.97 -6.12
CA ARG A 116 11.93 -22.82 -7.25
C ARG A 116 13.35 -23.32 -7.04
N ARG A 117 13.65 -24.49 -7.60
CA ARG A 117 15.03 -24.97 -7.73
C ARG A 117 15.67 -24.33 -8.96
N ASP A 118 16.94 -23.98 -8.86
CA ASP A 118 17.72 -23.60 -10.03
C ASP A 118 18.10 -24.84 -10.87
N ARG A 119 18.78 -24.63 -12.00
CA ARG A 119 19.21 -25.73 -12.89
C ARG A 119 20.18 -26.71 -12.22
N MET A 120 20.82 -26.29 -11.13
CA MET A 120 21.73 -27.14 -10.33
C MET A 120 21.00 -27.82 -9.17
N GLY A 121 19.68 -27.65 -9.07
CA GLY A 121 18.85 -28.24 -8.03
C GLY A 121 18.85 -27.48 -6.70
N LYS A 122 19.54 -26.34 -6.58
CA LYS A 122 19.59 -25.55 -5.34
C LYS A 122 18.29 -24.77 -5.12
N LEU A 123 17.79 -24.74 -3.89
CA LEU A 123 16.57 -24.00 -3.57
C LEU A 123 16.81 -22.49 -3.61
N GLY A 124 15.94 -21.79 -4.32
CA GLY A 124 15.85 -20.33 -4.28
C GLY A 124 15.26 -19.82 -2.96
N LEU A 125 15.16 -18.50 -2.85
CA LEU A 125 14.44 -17.85 -1.73
C LEU A 125 12.96 -18.22 -1.76
N SER A 126 12.40 -18.52 -0.59
CA SER A 126 10.99 -18.85 -0.45
C SER A 126 10.09 -17.61 -0.57
N GLY A 127 8.79 -17.84 -0.79
CA GLY A 127 7.78 -16.78 -0.69
C GLY A 127 7.73 -16.17 0.70
N LEU A 128 7.87 -16.99 1.75
CA LEU A 128 7.93 -16.55 3.14
C LEU A 128 9.06 -15.54 3.37
N GLN A 129 10.26 -15.84 2.89
CA GLN A 129 11.41 -14.93 3.00
C GLN A 129 11.15 -13.61 2.28
N LYS A 130 10.70 -13.67 1.03
CA LYS A 130 10.45 -12.46 0.22
C LYS A 130 9.38 -11.58 0.84
N VAL A 131 8.23 -12.15 1.17
CA VAL A 131 7.10 -11.41 1.76
C VAL A 131 7.43 -10.90 3.17
N THR A 132 8.19 -11.66 3.97
CA THR A 132 8.68 -11.18 5.27
C THR A 132 9.60 -9.98 5.13
N ALA A 133 10.54 -10.00 4.19
CA ALA A 133 11.44 -8.86 3.95
C ALA A 133 10.64 -7.61 3.55
N VAL A 134 9.65 -7.77 2.67
CA VAL A 134 8.74 -6.69 2.26
C VAL A 134 7.98 -6.12 3.45
N PHE A 135 7.34 -6.97 4.27
CA PHE A 135 6.61 -6.49 5.44
C PHE A 135 7.51 -5.80 6.46
N ARG A 136 8.75 -6.25 6.65
CA ARG A 136 9.70 -5.54 7.53
C ARG A 136 10.07 -4.16 7.00
N MET A 137 10.22 -4.01 5.68
CA MET A 137 10.41 -2.68 5.08
C MET A 137 9.19 -1.80 5.29
N LEU A 138 7.99 -2.31 5.00
CA LEU A 138 6.75 -1.52 5.10
C LEU A 138 6.38 -1.17 6.54
N ALA A 139 6.54 -2.09 7.49
CA ALA A 139 6.12 -1.89 8.88
C ALA A 139 7.07 -1.02 9.71
N TYR A 140 8.34 -0.90 9.29
CA TYR A 140 9.39 -0.24 10.07
C TYR A 140 10.23 0.78 9.30
N GLY A 141 10.04 0.90 7.98
CA GLY A 141 10.92 1.72 7.14
C GLY A 141 12.35 1.19 7.07
N MET A 142 12.55 -0.12 7.26
CA MET A 142 13.88 -0.73 7.26
C MET A 142 14.56 -0.52 5.89
N PRO A 143 15.86 -0.18 5.87
CA PRO A 143 16.61 -0.11 4.63
C PRO A 143 16.74 -1.53 4.04
N ALA A 144 16.81 -1.62 2.71
CA ALA A 144 16.70 -2.89 2.01
C ALA A 144 17.92 -3.80 2.23
N ASP A 145 19.11 -3.22 2.45
CA ASP A 145 20.36 -3.94 2.74
C ASP A 145 20.30 -4.66 4.09
N ALA A 146 19.72 -4.05 5.13
CA ALA A 146 19.57 -4.65 6.45
C ALA A 146 18.69 -5.92 6.49
N THR A 147 17.96 -6.23 5.41
CA THR A 147 17.21 -7.49 5.33
C THR A 147 18.11 -8.71 5.17
N ASP A 148 19.38 -8.53 4.82
CA ASP A 148 20.34 -9.61 4.62
C ASP A 148 20.83 -10.25 5.93
N GLU A 149 20.70 -9.57 7.08
CA GLU A 149 21.19 -10.05 8.37
C GLU A 149 20.35 -11.23 8.89
N TYR A 150 19.03 -11.06 8.92
CA TYR A 150 18.10 -12.06 9.48
C TYR A 150 17.43 -12.92 8.41
N ILE A 151 16.93 -12.31 7.33
CA ILE A 151 16.19 -13.04 6.28
C ILE A 151 17.13 -13.68 5.25
N LYS A 152 18.39 -13.22 5.21
CA LYS A 152 19.43 -13.71 4.28
C LYS A 152 19.06 -13.50 2.80
N ILE A 153 18.34 -12.42 2.52
CA ILE A 153 17.97 -11.93 1.18
C ILE A 153 18.83 -10.73 0.81
N GLY A 154 19.26 -10.62 -0.46
CA GLY A 154 20.07 -9.49 -0.91
C GLY A 154 19.22 -8.25 -1.21
N GLU A 155 19.79 -7.06 -0.98
CA GLU A 155 19.14 -5.75 -1.17
C GLU A 155 18.34 -5.65 -2.48
N SER A 156 18.98 -5.95 -3.63
CA SER A 156 18.34 -5.88 -4.95
C SER A 156 17.13 -6.81 -5.07
N THR A 157 17.18 -7.99 -4.44
CA THR A 157 16.08 -8.96 -4.44
C THR A 157 14.96 -8.52 -3.50
N THR A 158 15.30 -7.89 -2.38
CA THR A 158 14.33 -7.27 -1.46
C THR A 158 13.56 -6.15 -2.16
N LEU A 159 14.27 -5.24 -2.85
CA LEU A 159 13.64 -4.15 -3.61
C LEU A 159 12.76 -4.66 -4.75
N GLU A 160 13.20 -5.68 -5.49
CA GLU A 160 12.39 -6.32 -6.53
C GLU A 160 11.16 -7.01 -5.93
N SER A 161 11.31 -7.70 -4.79
CA SER A 161 10.20 -8.32 -4.07
C SER A 161 9.18 -7.27 -3.63
N LEU A 162 9.63 -6.12 -3.11
CA LEU A 162 8.76 -5.02 -2.71
C LEU A 162 7.94 -4.49 -3.89
N LYS A 163 8.60 -4.20 -5.02
CA LYS A 163 7.92 -3.71 -6.22
C LYS A 163 6.84 -4.68 -6.71
N ARG A 164 7.20 -5.96 -6.83
CA ARG A 164 6.26 -7.01 -7.28
C ARG A 164 5.13 -7.23 -6.29
N PHE A 165 5.44 -7.22 -5.00
CA PHE A 165 4.45 -7.38 -3.94
C PHE A 165 3.43 -6.26 -3.97
N CYS A 166 3.85 -4.99 -3.99
CA CYS A 166 2.92 -3.87 -4.04
C CYS A 166 2.00 -3.94 -5.26
N ARG A 167 2.56 -4.25 -6.44
CA ARG A 167 1.75 -4.43 -7.65
C ARG A 167 0.73 -5.56 -7.48
N ALA A 168 1.17 -6.73 -7.04
CA ALA A 168 0.28 -7.89 -6.84
C ALA A 168 -0.77 -7.63 -5.75
N VAL A 169 -0.45 -6.87 -4.69
CA VAL A 169 -1.44 -6.46 -3.68
C VAL A 169 -2.52 -5.59 -4.29
N VAL A 170 -2.16 -4.59 -5.10
CA VAL A 170 -3.14 -3.73 -5.78
C VAL A 170 -3.99 -4.53 -6.75
N GLU A 171 -3.38 -5.41 -7.55
CA GLU A 171 -4.10 -6.24 -8.54
C GLU A 171 -5.05 -7.26 -7.89
N VAL A 172 -4.65 -7.85 -6.77
CA VAL A 172 -5.44 -8.89 -6.07
C VAL A 172 -6.50 -8.29 -5.15
N PHE A 173 -6.15 -7.25 -4.41
CA PHE A 173 -6.96 -6.72 -3.31
C PHE A 173 -7.55 -5.34 -3.60
N GLY A 174 -6.98 -4.58 -4.54
CA GLY A 174 -7.38 -3.19 -4.79
C GLY A 174 -8.85 -3.04 -5.16
N ALA A 175 -9.38 -3.95 -5.99
CA ALA A 175 -10.79 -3.90 -6.37
C ALA A 175 -11.75 -4.09 -5.19
N HIS A 176 -11.33 -4.67 -4.06
CA HIS A 176 -12.18 -4.86 -2.89
C HIS A 176 -11.91 -3.84 -1.78
N TYR A 177 -10.65 -3.48 -1.56
CA TYR A 177 -10.24 -2.64 -0.43
C TYR A 177 -9.88 -1.19 -0.79
N LEU A 178 -9.72 -0.87 -2.08
CA LEU A 178 -9.42 0.48 -2.58
C LEU A 178 -10.55 0.98 -3.48
N GLN A 179 -11.79 0.85 -3.01
CA GLN A 179 -12.99 1.30 -3.72
C GLN A 179 -13.35 2.74 -3.33
N SER A 180 -13.90 3.50 -4.28
CA SER A 180 -14.59 4.75 -3.93
C SER A 180 -15.83 4.42 -3.11
N PRO A 181 -16.08 5.13 -1.99
CA PRO A 181 -17.25 4.88 -1.16
C PRO A 181 -18.52 5.18 -1.97
N ASN A 182 -19.49 4.27 -1.93
CA ASN A 182 -20.81 4.54 -2.51
C ASN A 182 -21.74 5.20 -1.46
N ALA A 183 -22.92 5.64 -1.88
CA ALA A 183 -23.88 6.30 -1.00
C ALA A 183 -24.27 5.46 0.25
N HIS A 184 -24.30 4.13 0.11
CA HIS A 184 -24.58 3.23 1.23
C HIS A 184 -23.40 3.17 2.22
N ASP A 185 -22.17 3.11 1.72
CA ASP A 185 -20.97 3.14 2.56
C ASP A 185 -20.88 4.44 3.36
N VAL A 186 -21.13 5.58 2.70
CA VAL A 186 -21.18 6.91 3.32
C VAL A 186 -22.24 6.96 4.42
N ALA A 187 -23.47 6.55 4.11
CA ALA A 187 -24.58 6.54 5.08
C ALA A 187 -24.27 5.65 6.29
N ARG A 188 -23.71 4.45 6.04
CA ARG A 188 -23.30 3.51 7.09
C ARG A 188 -22.21 4.11 7.98
N LEU A 189 -21.17 4.69 7.41
CA LEU A 189 -20.07 5.30 8.15
C LEU A 189 -20.53 6.49 8.99
N LEU A 190 -21.36 7.38 8.43
CA LEU A 190 -21.97 8.49 9.15
C LEU A 190 -22.82 8.01 10.33
N HIS A 191 -23.61 6.96 10.14
CA HIS A 191 -24.41 6.37 11.22
C HIS A 191 -23.53 5.80 12.33
N ILE A 192 -22.41 5.15 11.99
CA ILE A 192 -21.44 4.67 12.97
C ILE A 192 -20.80 5.84 13.73
N GLY A 193 -20.42 6.92 13.03
CA GLY A 193 -19.90 8.15 13.62
C GLY A 193 -20.86 8.77 14.62
N GLU A 194 -22.12 8.94 14.23
CA GLU A 194 -23.19 9.49 15.07
C GLU A 194 -23.39 8.66 16.34
N ARG A 195 -23.50 7.32 16.22
CA ARG A 195 -23.63 6.42 17.38
C ARG A 195 -22.46 6.48 18.36
N ARG A 196 -21.30 6.95 17.91
CA ARG A 196 -20.09 7.13 18.72
C ARG A 196 -19.93 8.55 19.26
N GLY A 197 -20.88 9.44 18.98
CA GLY A 197 -20.86 10.84 19.43
C GLY A 197 -20.16 11.81 18.47
N PHE A 198 -19.94 11.40 17.22
CA PHE A 198 -19.31 12.21 16.17
C PHE A 198 -20.26 12.38 14.97
N PRO A 199 -21.36 13.16 15.13
CA PRO A 199 -22.31 13.40 14.04
C PRO A 199 -21.62 14.11 12.87
N GLY A 200 -21.87 13.64 11.64
CA GLY A 200 -21.25 14.17 10.42
C GLY A 200 -19.84 13.65 10.13
N MET A 201 -19.27 12.78 10.98
CA MET A 201 -17.93 12.22 10.79
C MET A 201 -17.98 10.91 9.98
N LEU A 202 -17.39 10.94 8.77
CA LEU A 202 -17.21 9.76 7.91
C LEU A 202 -16.15 8.79 8.45
N GLY A 203 -15.13 9.31 9.13
CA GLY A 203 -14.08 8.51 9.76
C GLY A 203 -12.90 9.38 10.19
N SER A 204 -11.81 8.74 10.57
CA SER A 204 -10.54 9.44 10.79
C SER A 204 -9.90 9.69 9.42
N LEU A 205 -9.71 10.97 9.10
CA LEU A 205 -9.03 11.40 7.88
C LEU A 205 -7.52 11.13 8.03
N ASP A 206 -6.96 10.25 7.19
CA ASP A 206 -5.51 10.18 7.00
C ASP A 206 -5.17 10.84 5.66
N CYS A 207 -4.44 11.95 5.71
CA CYS A 207 -4.03 12.73 4.55
C CYS A 207 -2.54 12.56 4.31
N MET A 208 -2.17 12.04 3.15
CA MET A 208 -0.78 12.14 2.70
C MET A 208 -0.64 13.25 1.65
N HIS A 209 0.24 14.22 1.92
CA HIS A 209 0.60 15.27 0.98
C HIS A 209 1.74 14.80 0.08
N TRP A 210 1.46 14.66 -1.21
CA TRP A 210 2.44 14.28 -2.22
C TRP A 210 2.81 15.50 -3.05
N LYS A 211 4.10 15.90 -3.00
CA LYS A 211 4.59 16.98 -3.85
C LYS A 211 4.44 16.61 -5.31
N TRP A 212 3.65 17.40 -6.03
CA TRP A 212 3.42 17.21 -7.45
C TRP A 212 4.55 17.83 -8.25
N LYS A 213 5.64 17.09 -8.39
CA LYS A 213 6.89 17.55 -9.03
C LYS A 213 6.67 18.11 -10.45
N ASN A 214 5.71 17.55 -11.19
CA ASN A 214 5.38 17.92 -12.58
C ASN A 214 3.99 18.57 -12.68
N CYS A 215 3.55 19.31 -11.66
CA CYS A 215 2.30 20.07 -11.72
C CYS A 215 2.32 21.06 -12.90
N PRO A 216 1.30 21.08 -13.78
CA PRO A 216 1.18 22.11 -14.79
C PRO A 216 1.23 23.51 -14.18
N THR A 217 1.95 24.44 -14.81
CA THR A 217 2.12 25.81 -14.30
C THR A 217 0.77 26.50 -14.07
N ALA A 218 -0.20 26.26 -14.95
CA ALA A 218 -1.56 26.79 -14.84
C ALA A 218 -2.27 26.38 -13.53
N TRP A 219 -1.89 25.23 -12.94
CA TRP A 219 -2.52 24.68 -11.73
C TRP A 219 -1.64 24.88 -10.49
N GLY A 220 -0.38 25.30 -10.66
CA GLY A 220 0.59 25.43 -9.57
C GLY A 220 0.11 26.30 -8.42
N GLY A 221 -0.64 27.38 -8.69
CA GLY A 221 -1.21 28.24 -7.66
C GLY A 221 -2.37 27.61 -6.88
N GLN A 222 -3.26 26.88 -7.56
CA GLN A 222 -4.44 26.26 -6.95
C GLN A 222 -4.06 25.09 -6.02
N TYR A 223 -3.02 24.34 -6.38
CA TYR A 223 -2.57 23.18 -5.61
C TYR A 223 -1.40 23.48 -4.66
N ALA A 224 -0.90 24.72 -4.62
CA ALA A 224 0.12 25.15 -3.67
C ALA A 224 -0.53 25.62 -2.37
N GLY A 225 -0.47 24.76 -1.35
CA GLY A 225 -0.84 25.12 0.01
C GLY A 225 0.26 25.92 0.74
N ARG A 226 0.28 25.85 2.07
CA ARG A 226 1.24 26.54 2.94
C ARG A 226 2.72 26.28 2.59
N SER A 227 3.04 25.14 1.99
CA SER A 227 4.41 24.78 1.62
C SER A 227 4.95 25.54 0.39
N GLY A 228 4.09 26.27 -0.34
CA GLY A 228 4.44 26.99 -1.56
C GLY A 228 4.75 26.08 -2.75
N SER A 229 4.64 24.75 -2.58
CA SER A 229 4.78 23.78 -3.67
C SER A 229 3.46 23.08 -3.93
N PRO A 230 3.12 22.79 -5.20
CA PRO A 230 1.90 22.08 -5.53
C PRO A 230 1.92 20.67 -4.92
N THR A 231 0.86 20.31 -4.21
CA THR A 231 0.69 19.00 -3.58
C THR A 231 -0.66 18.40 -3.94
N ILE A 232 -0.68 17.09 -4.16
CA ILE A 232 -1.92 16.30 -4.21
C ILE A 232 -2.11 15.69 -2.82
N ILE A 233 -3.34 15.76 -2.31
CA ILE A 233 -3.73 15.12 -1.05
C ILE A 233 -4.47 13.85 -1.42
N LEU A 234 -3.99 12.72 -0.90
CA LEU A 234 -4.74 11.47 -0.92
C LEU A 234 -5.43 11.34 0.43
N GLU A 235 -6.76 11.26 0.39
CA GLU A 235 -7.61 11.01 1.54
C GLU A 235 -8.12 9.57 1.49
N ALA A 236 -7.96 8.85 2.59
CA ALA A 236 -8.51 7.52 2.73
C ALA A 236 -9.32 7.44 4.03
N VAL A 237 -10.49 6.82 3.94
CA VAL A 237 -11.33 6.50 5.10
C VAL A 237 -11.26 5.00 5.31
N ALA A 238 -10.69 4.56 6.42
CA ALA A 238 -10.69 3.16 6.80
C ALA A 238 -12.00 2.85 7.55
N ASP A 239 -12.74 1.86 7.05
CA ASP A 239 -13.92 1.33 7.72
C ASP A 239 -13.55 0.16 8.65
N TYR A 240 -14.57 -0.51 9.21
CA TYR A 240 -14.39 -1.62 10.16
C TYR A 240 -14.36 -3.00 9.49
N ASP A 241 -14.47 -3.08 8.16
CA ASP A 241 -14.63 -4.34 7.44
C ASP A 241 -13.25 -4.90 7.05
N LEU A 242 -12.63 -5.68 7.95
CA LEU A 242 -11.30 -6.29 7.80
C LEU A 242 -11.28 -7.81 8.06
#